data_AF-A0AAV6C1A7-F1
#
_entry.id   AF-A0AAV6C1A7-F1
#
_cell.length_a   1.000
_cell.length_b   1.000
_cell.length_c   1.000
_cell.angle_alpha   90.00
_cell.angle_beta   90.00
_cell.angle_gamma   90.00
#
_symmetry.space_group_name_H-M   'P 1'
#
loop_
_entity.id
_entity.type
_entity.pdbx_description
1 polymer ?
#
loop_
_entity_poly.entity_id
_entity_poly.type
_entity_poly.pdbx_seq_one_letter_code
_entity_poly.pdbx_strand_id
1 'polypeptide(L)'
;MNTAGTSLMEQASGTSRDPGSAPHEMLSRRIHGWDLMFHGVFFLADIRETGPRGAGKLFSANWFMGMAEHRLGKGSFLFRTMLSLEPATVTARRYPELFQTGETAFGVPITDGQHPHNLFMEVALEYARPIGEKIMLTLYAAPVGDPALGPVAFPHRASASEIPQAPLSHHLQDSSHIADEVFTLGLKYGIFGLEASGFHG
;
A
#
# COMPACT_ATOMS: atom_id res chain seq x y z
N MET A 1 16.24 -14.95 -4.39
CA MET A 1 16.06 -14.47 -3.01
C MET A 1 16.76 -15.34 -1.96
N ASN A 2 17.30 -14.71 -0.91
CA ASN A 2 17.69 -15.33 0.38
C ASN A 2 16.55 -15.11 1.41
N THR A 3 16.73 -15.53 2.67
CA THR A 3 15.71 -15.34 3.73
C THR A 3 15.29 -13.87 3.93
N ALA A 4 16.21 -12.92 3.76
CA ALA A 4 15.91 -11.49 3.85
C ALA A 4 15.00 -11.04 2.70
N GLY A 5 15.37 -11.36 1.46
CA GLY A 5 14.58 -11.03 0.27
C GLY A 5 13.20 -11.67 0.29
N THR A 6 13.10 -12.94 0.72
CA THR A 6 11.79 -13.60 0.89
C THR A 6 10.92 -12.86 1.92
N SER A 7 11.49 -12.45 3.06
CA SER A 7 10.75 -11.70 4.07
C SER A 7 10.26 -10.33 3.59
N LEU A 8 10.99 -9.68 2.68
CA LEU A 8 10.57 -8.41 2.07
C LEU A 8 9.45 -8.62 1.06
N MET A 9 9.57 -9.63 0.19
CA MET A 9 8.55 -9.93 -0.83
C MET A 9 7.22 -10.48 -0.26
N GLU A 10 7.18 -10.86 1.01
CA GLU A 10 5.95 -11.27 1.72
C GLU A 10 5.12 -10.09 2.26
N GLN A 11 5.64 -8.86 2.21
CA GLN A 11 4.90 -7.68 2.67
C GLN A 11 3.80 -7.32 1.68
N ALA A 12 2.66 -6.85 2.19
CA ALA A 12 1.50 -6.46 1.40
C ALA A 12 1.47 -4.94 1.15
N SER A 13 1.66 -4.14 2.19
CA SER A 13 1.67 -2.67 2.18
C SER A 13 2.61 -2.19 3.29
N GLY A 14 3.51 -1.24 3.00
CA GLY A 14 4.53 -0.84 3.99
C GLY A 14 5.28 -2.05 4.55
N THR A 15 5.24 -2.22 5.87
CA THR A 15 5.76 -3.42 6.56
C THR A 15 4.69 -4.45 6.92
N SER A 16 3.41 -4.15 6.66
CA SER A 16 2.25 -4.99 6.95
C SER A 16 2.20 -6.24 6.07
N ARG A 17 1.50 -7.27 6.53
CA ARG A 17 1.41 -8.58 5.87
C ARG A 17 -0.01 -9.13 5.90
N ASP A 18 -0.41 -9.74 4.79
CA ASP A 18 -1.60 -10.59 4.75
C ASP A 18 -1.29 -11.98 5.37
N PRO A 19 -2.34 -12.78 5.68
CA PRO A 19 -2.16 -14.18 6.03
C PRO A 19 -1.38 -14.90 4.93
N GLY A 20 -0.44 -15.78 5.28
CA GLY A 20 0.39 -16.48 4.28
C GLY A 20 -0.36 -17.37 3.29
N SER A 21 -1.66 -17.62 3.50
CA SER A 21 -2.54 -18.32 2.55
C SER A 21 -3.27 -17.40 1.57
N ALA A 22 -3.15 -16.07 1.73
CA ALA A 22 -3.73 -15.11 0.81
C ALA A 22 -3.02 -15.16 -0.55
N PRO A 23 -3.75 -15.10 -1.68
CA PRO A 23 -3.12 -15.05 -2.99
C PRO A 23 -2.44 -13.69 -3.22
N HIS A 24 -1.23 -13.70 -3.75
CA HIS A 24 -0.53 -12.51 -4.23
C HIS A 24 -0.33 -12.67 -5.75
N GLU A 25 -1.29 -12.19 -6.53
CA GLU A 25 -1.24 -12.28 -8.00
C GLU A 25 -0.28 -11.24 -8.57
N MET A 26 0.98 -11.65 -8.75
CA MET A 26 2.06 -10.76 -9.19
C MET A 26 2.79 -11.33 -10.40
N LEU A 27 3.11 -10.44 -11.35
CA LEU A 27 4.07 -10.76 -12.41
C LEU A 27 5.47 -10.70 -11.82
N SER A 28 6.19 -11.82 -11.81
CA SER A 28 7.54 -11.89 -11.28
C SER A 28 8.56 -12.28 -12.35
N ARG A 29 9.76 -11.70 -12.28
CA ARG A 29 10.86 -12.03 -13.16
C ARG A 29 12.20 -11.85 -12.47
N ARG A 30 13.08 -12.83 -12.63
CA ARG A 30 14.46 -12.75 -12.14
C ARG A 30 15.42 -12.38 -13.27
N ILE A 31 16.22 -11.34 -13.09
CA ILE A 31 17.19 -10.85 -14.08
C ILE A 31 18.49 -10.43 -13.38
N HIS A 32 19.62 -11.03 -13.77
CA HIS A 32 20.96 -10.65 -13.28
C HIS A 32 21.08 -10.49 -11.75
N GLY A 33 20.40 -11.35 -10.98
CA GLY A 33 20.41 -11.30 -9.51
C GLY A 33 19.30 -10.47 -8.88
N TRP A 34 18.59 -9.66 -9.67
CA TRP A 34 17.39 -8.93 -9.25
C TRP A 34 16.17 -9.82 -9.33
N ASP A 35 15.35 -9.78 -8.28
CA ASP A 35 14.01 -10.34 -8.26
C ASP A 35 13.02 -9.17 -8.44
N LEU A 36 12.43 -9.07 -9.63
CA LEU A 36 11.51 -7.99 -10.01
C LEU A 36 10.07 -8.49 -9.89
N MET A 37 9.18 -7.66 -9.33
CA MET A 37 7.75 -7.94 -9.26
C MET A 37 6.93 -6.74 -9.69
N PHE A 38 5.79 -7.01 -10.31
CA PHE A 38 4.79 -6.02 -10.67
C PHE A 38 3.41 -6.54 -10.26
N HIS A 39 2.67 -5.69 -9.55
CA HIS A 39 1.30 -5.93 -9.11
C HIS A 39 0.50 -4.68 -9.43
N GLY A 40 -0.79 -4.82 -9.76
CA GLY A 40 -1.62 -3.67 -10.00
C GLY A 40 -3.04 -4.07 -10.33
N VAL A 41 -3.93 -3.11 -10.17
CA VAL A 41 -5.34 -3.25 -10.49
C VAL A 41 -5.79 -2.04 -11.29
N PHE A 42 -6.69 -2.30 -12.23
CA PHE A 42 -7.32 -1.27 -13.04
C PHE A 42 -8.80 -1.58 -13.18
N PHE A 43 -9.64 -0.69 -12.66
CA PHE A 43 -11.08 -0.71 -12.88
C PHE A 43 -11.52 0.50 -13.68
N LEU A 44 -12.55 0.32 -14.50
CA LEU A 44 -13.34 1.40 -15.10
C LEU A 44 -14.75 1.30 -14.52
N ALA A 45 -15.21 2.34 -13.83
CA ALA A 45 -16.46 2.35 -13.09
C ALA A 45 -17.36 3.51 -13.52
N ASP A 46 -18.64 3.22 -13.80
CA ASP A 46 -19.71 4.23 -13.92
C ASP A 46 -20.65 4.08 -12.72
N ILE A 47 -20.57 5.01 -11.78
CA ILE A 47 -21.46 5.03 -10.61
C ILE A 47 -22.69 5.90 -10.89
N ARG A 48 -23.87 5.42 -10.46
CA ARG A 48 -25.16 6.10 -10.60
C ARG A 48 -25.95 5.93 -9.31
N GLU A 49 -25.86 6.92 -8.43
CA GLU A 49 -26.61 6.92 -7.16
C GLU A 49 -27.86 7.80 -7.28
N THR A 50 -28.89 7.48 -6.50
CA THR A 50 -30.18 8.19 -6.50
C THR A 50 -30.46 8.84 -5.16
N GLY A 51 -31.35 9.84 -5.14
CA GLY A 51 -31.80 10.53 -3.93
C GLY A 51 -31.03 11.83 -3.65
N PRO A 52 -31.36 12.57 -2.58
CA PRO A 52 -30.85 13.93 -2.35
C PRO A 52 -29.33 14.04 -2.17
N ARG A 53 -28.67 12.95 -1.76
CA ARG A 53 -27.21 12.86 -1.55
C ARG A 53 -26.49 12.13 -2.69
N GLY A 54 -27.24 11.55 -3.62
CA GLY A 54 -26.68 10.71 -4.69
C GLY A 54 -26.08 11.54 -5.82
N ALA A 55 -25.03 11.00 -6.43
CA ALA A 55 -24.42 11.56 -7.62
C ALA A 55 -23.99 10.45 -8.60
N GLY A 56 -23.54 10.85 -9.79
CA GLY A 56 -23.01 9.92 -10.78
C GLY A 56 -21.64 10.32 -11.30
N LYS A 57 -20.81 9.34 -11.67
CA LYS A 57 -19.48 9.58 -12.24
C LYS A 57 -18.95 8.36 -12.99
N LEU A 58 -18.35 8.63 -14.15
CA LEU A 58 -17.43 7.70 -14.81
C LEU A 58 -15.99 8.02 -14.37
N PHE A 59 -15.27 7.03 -13.83
CA PHE A 59 -13.91 7.17 -13.35
C PHE A 59 -13.16 5.83 -13.42
N SER A 60 -11.85 5.85 -13.11
CA SER A 60 -11.05 4.63 -13.01
C SER A 60 -10.35 4.58 -11.66
N ALA A 61 -10.70 3.59 -10.84
CA ALA A 61 -9.96 3.24 -9.64
C ALA A 61 -8.78 2.34 -10.03
N ASN A 62 -7.56 2.71 -9.68
CA ASN A 62 -6.37 2.00 -10.13
C ASN A 62 -5.14 2.27 -9.26
N TRP A 63 -4.26 1.28 -9.24
CA TRP A 63 -2.93 1.39 -8.65
C TRP A 63 -1.97 0.39 -9.31
N PHE A 64 -0.69 0.75 -9.32
CA PHE A 64 0.37 -0.06 -9.89
C PHE A 64 1.59 -0.04 -8.97
N MET A 65 2.01 -1.22 -8.53
CA MET A 65 3.15 -1.42 -7.65
C MET A 65 4.28 -2.13 -8.39
N GLY A 66 5.45 -1.49 -8.40
CA GLY A 66 6.70 -2.06 -8.88
C GLY A 66 7.65 -2.35 -7.72
N MET A 67 8.29 -3.52 -7.77
CA MET A 67 9.21 -4.00 -6.75
C MET A 67 10.49 -4.53 -7.39
N ALA A 68 11.63 -4.18 -6.81
CA ALA A 68 12.95 -4.64 -7.23
C ALA A 68 13.80 -5.00 -6.02
N GLU A 69 13.94 -6.30 -5.75
CA GLU A 69 14.79 -6.83 -4.69
C GLU A 69 16.15 -7.23 -5.22
N HIS A 70 17.18 -6.97 -4.42
CA HIS A 70 18.49 -7.54 -4.66
C HIS A 70 19.23 -7.82 -3.35
N ARG A 71 20.01 -8.90 -3.37
CA ARG A 71 20.86 -9.27 -2.24
C ARG A 71 21.97 -8.25 -2.01
N LEU A 72 22.19 -7.88 -0.74
CA LEU A 72 23.30 -7.02 -0.34
C LEU A 72 23.96 -7.56 0.94
N GLY A 73 25.19 -8.04 0.80
CA GLY A 73 25.94 -8.67 1.89
C GLY A 73 25.20 -9.91 2.45
N LYS A 74 24.91 -9.86 3.76
CA LYS A 74 24.15 -10.91 4.48
C LYS A 74 22.63 -10.65 4.47
N GLY A 75 22.18 -9.53 3.93
CA GLY A 75 20.77 -9.14 3.83
C GLY A 75 20.31 -8.97 2.40
N SER A 76 19.23 -8.22 2.24
CA SER A 76 18.62 -7.84 0.96
C SER A 76 17.99 -6.47 1.09
N PHE A 77 18.00 -5.70 0.00
CA PHE A 77 17.20 -4.50 -0.09
C PHE A 77 16.07 -4.68 -1.10
N LEU A 78 14.99 -3.95 -0.90
CA LEU A 78 13.84 -3.87 -1.80
C LEU A 78 13.60 -2.39 -2.12
N PHE A 79 13.61 -2.04 -3.40
CA PHE A 79 13.01 -0.80 -3.87
C PHE A 79 11.55 -1.07 -4.22
N ARG A 80 10.64 -0.26 -3.71
CA ARG A 80 9.20 -0.40 -3.95
C ARG A 80 8.60 0.95 -4.31
N THR A 81 7.74 0.95 -5.31
CA THR A 81 6.98 2.14 -5.69
C THR A 81 5.54 1.77 -5.99
N MET A 82 4.61 2.63 -5.62
CA MET A 82 3.18 2.46 -5.88
C MET A 82 2.64 3.76 -6.48
N LEU A 83 2.01 3.65 -7.65
CA LEU A 83 1.52 4.78 -8.44
C LEU A 83 0.03 4.66 -8.74
N SER A 84 -0.66 5.79 -8.87
CA SER A 84 -2.05 5.86 -9.34
C SER A 84 -2.22 6.86 -10.48
N LEU A 85 -3.05 6.51 -11.46
CA LEU A 85 -3.53 7.42 -12.50
C LEU A 85 -4.87 8.06 -12.15
N GLU A 86 -5.42 7.80 -10.97
CA GLU A 86 -6.66 8.40 -10.48
C GLU A 86 -6.69 9.94 -10.54
N PRO A 87 -5.61 10.69 -10.24
CA PRO A 87 -5.63 12.14 -10.39
C PRO A 87 -5.97 12.62 -11.81
N ALA A 88 -5.72 11.80 -12.83
CA ALA A 88 -6.03 12.11 -14.24
C ALA A 88 -7.45 11.71 -14.66
N THR A 89 -8.08 10.75 -13.96
CA THR A 89 -9.39 10.19 -14.34
C THR A 89 -10.52 10.65 -13.41
N VAL A 90 -10.22 10.89 -12.13
CA VAL A 90 -11.17 11.38 -11.12
C VAL A 90 -11.23 12.91 -11.18
N THR A 91 -12.08 13.40 -12.08
CA THR A 91 -12.32 14.83 -12.26
C THR A 91 -12.83 15.50 -10.98
N ALA A 92 -12.52 16.79 -10.80
CA ALA A 92 -12.87 17.56 -9.60
C ALA A 92 -12.38 16.92 -8.27
N ARG A 93 -11.40 16.01 -8.35
CA ARG A 93 -10.77 15.33 -7.20
C ARG A 93 -11.74 14.62 -6.26
N ARG A 94 -12.87 14.14 -6.80
CA ARG A 94 -13.87 13.42 -6.01
C ARG A 94 -14.68 12.46 -6.87
N TYR A 95 -15.07 11.30 -6.36
CA TYR A 95 -16.14 10.48 -6.91
C TYR A 95 -17.21 10.16 -5.84
N PRO A 96 -18.46 9.87 -6.25
CA PRO A 96 -19.53 9.51 -5.31
C PRO A 96 -19.27 8.17 -4.64
N GLU A 97 -19.51 8.12 -3.33
CA GLU A 97 -19.43 6.91 -2.50
C GLU A 97 -20.25 7.17 -1.24
N LEU A 98 -21.56 6.89 -1.31
CA LEU A 98 -22.48 7.16 -0.19
C LEU A 98 -21.99 6.52 1.11
N PHE A 99 -22.16 7.26 2.21
CA PHE A 99 -21.73 6.89 3.58
C PHE A 99 -20.23 6.92 3.85
N GLN A 100 -19.38 7.21 2.85
CA GLN A 100 -17.96 7.37 3.09
C GLN A 100 -17.68 8.59 3.97
N THR A 101 -16.84 8.40 4.99
CA THR A 101 -16.44 9.40 5.99
C THR A 101 -15.04 9.08 6.52
N GLY A 102 -14.44 9.98 7.31
CA GLY A 102 -13.18 9.72 8.03
C GLY A 102 -12.18 10.85 7.83
N GLU A 103 -11.39 10.79 6.75
CA GLU A 103 -10.29 11.72 6.53
C GLU A 103 -10.73 13.06 5.91
N THR A 104 -9.77 13.98 5.76
CA THR A 104 -9.94 15.29 5.13
C THR A 104 -9.13 15.34 3.85
N ALA A 105 -9.79 15.48 2.71
CA ALA A 105 -9.14 15.60 1.41
C ALA A 105 -9.21 17.04 0.90
N PHE A 106 -8.08 17.59 0.47
CA PHE A 106 -7.99 18.96 -0.08
C PHE A 106 -8.59 20.05 0.84
N GLY A 107 -8.46 19.87 2.16
CA GLY A 107 -8.99 20.79 3.17
C GLY A 107 -10.49 20.65 3.43
N VAL A 108 -11.15 19.62 2.89
CA VAL A 108 -12.58 19.37 3.09
C VAL A 108 -12.79 17.97 3.69
N PRO A 109 -13.49 17.84 4.83
CA PRO A 109 -13.84 16.54 5.39
C PRO A 109 -14.65 15.71 4.41
N ILE A 110 -14.34 14.42 4.32
CA ILE A 110 -15.05 13.52 3.43
C ILE A 110 -16.45 13.24 3.97
N THR A 111 -17.44 13.34 3.08
CA THR A 111 -18.82 12.92 3.32
C THR A 111 -19.42 12.48 1.98
N ASP A 112 -19.97 11.26 1.90
CA ASP A 112 -20.62 10.68 0.70
C ASP A 112 -19.79 10.76 -0.57
N GLY A 113 -18.50 10.52 -0.46
CA GLY A 113 -17.62 10.53 -1.62
C GLY A 113 -16.22 10.15 -1.24
N GLN A 114 -15.38 10.10 -2.25
CA GLN A 114 -14.01 9.68 -2.08
C GLN A 114 -13.10 10.49 -2.99
N HIS A 115 -11.85 10.71 -2.58
CA HIS A 115 -10.84 11.39 -3.39
C HIS A 115 -10.03 10.39 -4.21
N PRO A 116 -9.36 10.85 -5.29
CA PRO A 116 -8.34 10.03 -5.93
C PRO A 116 -7.20 9.74 -4.96
N HIS A 117 -6.61 8.57 -5.10
CA HIS A 117 -5.26 8.33 -4.62
C HIS A 117 -4.27 9.33 -5.23
N ASN A 118 -3.17 9.60 -4.53
CA ASN A 118 -2.08 10.42 -5.06
C ASN A 118 -1.38 9.72 -6.22
N LEU A 119 -0.74 10.50 -7.11
CA LEU A 119 0.06 9.92 -8.21
C LEU A 119 1.15 8.99 -7.67
N PHE A 120 1.82 9.40 -6.60
CA PHE A 120 2.74 8.58 -5.83
C PHE A 120 2.10 8.24 -4.49
N MET A 121 1.82 6.95 -4.28
CA MET A 121 1.33 6.42 -3.02
C MET A 121 2.46 5.81 -2.20
N GLU A 122 3.48 5.28 -2.87
CA GLU A 122 4.69 4.78 -2.20
C GLU A 122 5.92 5.01 -3.07
N VAL A 123 7.01 5.45 -2.43
CA VAL A 123 8.37 5.41 -2.97
C VAL A 123 9.27 5.05 -1.79
N ALA A 124 9.70 3.79 -1.72
CA ALA A 124 10.36 3.26 -0.54
C ALA A 124 11.65 2.49 -0.88
N LEU A 125 12.58 2.55 0.06
CA LEU A 125 13.72 1.65 0.15
C LEU A 125 13.64 0.89 1.47
N GLU A 126 13.73 -0.41 1.38
CA GLU A 126 13.80 -1.30 2.53
C GLU A 126 15.09 -2.09 2.56
N TYR A 127 15.53 -2.45 3.76
CA TYR A 127 16.62 -3.38 3.96
C TYR A 127 16.29 -4.36 5.08
N ALA A 128 16.40 -5.65 4.79
CA ALA A 128 16.24 -6.74 5.75
C ALA A 128 17.57 -7.46 5.98
N ARG A 129 17.87 -7.79 7.24
CA ARG A 129 19.09 -8.50 7.63
C ARG A 129 18.83 -9.54 8.71
N PRO A 130 19.09 -10.83 8.44
CA PRO A 130 19.08 -11.86 9.48
C PRO A 130 20.31 -11.71 10.39
N ILE A 131 20.09 -11.89 11.68
CA ILE A 131 21.13 -11.92 12.72
C ILE A 131 21.02 -13.25 13.49
N GLY A 132 21.95 -14.17 13.24
CA GLY A 132 21.82 -15.55 13.73
C GLY A 132 20.63 -16.26 13.07
N GLU A 133 20.01 -17.19 13.79
CA GLU A 133 18.95 -18.06 13.24
C GLU A 133 17.53 -17.54 13.49
N LYS A 134 17.35 -16.63 14.46
CA LYS A 134 16.01 -16.27 14.96
C LYS A 134 15.64 -14.79 14.79
N ILE A 135 16.61 -13.93 14.49
CA ILE A 135 16.39 -12.47 14.43
C ILE A 135 16.39 -12.00 12.98
N MET A 136 15.39 -11.21 12.61
CA MET A 136 15.38 -10.39 11.39
C MET A 136 15.27 -8.92 11.79
N LEU A 137 16.22 -8.10 11.33
CA LEU A 137 16.12 -6.64 11.42
C LEU A 137 15.59 -6.11 10.09
N THR A 138 14.66 -5.17 10.14
CA THR A 138 14.13 -4.46 8.97
C THR A 138 14.25 -2.95 9.16
N LEU A 139 14.59 -2.27 8.08
CA LEU A 139 14.60 -0.82 7.97
C LEU A 139 13.75 -0.47 6.74
N TYR A 140 12.83 0.47 6.88
CA TYR A 140 12.02 1.03 5.80
C TYR A 140 12.15 2.55 5.85
N ALA A 141 12.43 3.15 4.70
CA ALA A 141 12.50 4.59 4.54
C ALA A 141 11.80 5.00 3.26
N ALA A 142 10.88 5.96 3.35
CA ALA A 142 10.07 6.39 2.22
C ALA A 142 9.76 7.89 2.32
N PRO A 143 10.08 8.72 1.32
CA PRO A 143 9.52 10.08 1.23
C PRO A 143 8.00 10.10 1.22
N VAL A 144 7.36 9.06 0.65
CA VAL A 144 5.92 8.80 0.73
C VAL A 144 5.69 7.31 0.89
N GLY A 145 4.87 6.89 1.85
CA GLY A 145 4.47 5.48 1.96
C GLY A 145 3.79 5.13 3.29
N ASP A 146 3.85 3.84 3.65
CA ASP A 146 3.00 3.26 4.70
C ASP A 146 3.79 3.00 6.01
N PRO A 147 3.54 3.76 7.09
CA PRO A 147 4.16 3.54 8.40
C PRO A 147 3.63 2.26 9.06
N ALA A 148 4.31 1.75 10.08
CA ALA A 148 3.82 0.62 10.89
C ALA A 148 2.70 1.04 11.84
N LEU A 149 1.60 1.57 11.28
CA LEU A 149 0.41 2.02 11.97
C LEU A 149 -0.83 1.62 11.17
N GLY A 150 -1.68 0.79 11.78
CA GLY A 150 -2.91 0.31 11.17
C GLY A 150 -2.76 -1.07 10.52
N PRO A 151 -3.84 -1.59 9.92
CA PRO A 151 -3.81 -2.83 9.14
C PRO A 151 -3.19 -2.59 7.76
N VAL A 152 -3.00 -3.68 6.99
CA VAL A 152 -2.67 -3.62 5.55
C VAL A 152 -3.59 -2.62 4.84
N ALA A 153 -3.04 -1.73 4.02
CA ALA A 153 -3.83 -0.79 3.24
C ALA A 153 -4.89 -1.51 2.41
N PHE A 154 -6.11 -0.99 2.36
CA PHE A 154 -7.22 -1.68 1.70
C PHE A 154 -6.94 -2.17 0.28
N PRO A 155 -6.19 -1.45 -0.61
CA PRO A 155 -5.97 -1.91 -1.97
C PRO A 155 -5.15 -3.20 -2.03
N HIS A 156 -4.39 -3.50 -0.98
CA HIS A 156 -3.54 -4.68 -0.87
C HIS A 156 -4.19 -5.86 -0.16
N ARG A 157 -5.40 -5.70 0.41
CA ARG A 157 -6.10 -6.79 1.08
C ARG A 157 -6.71 -7.73 0.05
N ALA A 158 -6.51 -9.03 0.21
CA ALA A 158 -7.15 -10.03 -0.66
C ALA A 158 -8.68 -9.85 -0.78
N SER A 159 -9.35 -9.40 0.29
CA SER A 159 -10.80 -9.15 0.31
C SER A 159 -11.25 -7.95 -0.55
N ALA A 160 -10.34 -7.08 -0.97
CA ALA A 160 -10.62 -5.90 -1.79
C ALA A 160 -10.23 -6.09 -3.27
N SER A 161 -9.63 -7.24 -3.62
CA SER A 161 -9.06 -7.50 -4.96
C SER A 161 -10.01 -7.22 -6.14
N GLU A 162 -11.31 -7.48 -5.97
CA GLU A 162 -12.34 -7.33 -7.00
C GLU A 162 -13.32 -6.18 -6.69
N ILE A 163 -12.96 -5.26 -5.80
CA ILE A 163 -13.83 -4.16 -5.35
C ILE A 163 -13.22 -2.83 -5.83
N PRO A 164 -13.87 -2.10 -6.76
CA PRO A 164 -13.35 -0.82 -7.26
C PRO A 164 -13.54 0.33 -6.27
N GLN A 165 -14.36 0.15 -5.25
CA GLN A 165 -14.64 1.15 -4.21
C GLN A 165 -13.76 0.95 -2.97
N ALA A 166 -13.54 2.03 -2.22
CA ALA A 166 -12.85 1.92 -0.94
C ALA A 166 -13.82 1.34 0.11
N PRO A 167 -13.36 0.48 1.04
CA PRO A 167 -14.19 0.10 2.17
C PRO A 167 -14.61 1.34 2.98
N LEU A 168 -15.85 1.36 3.46
CA LEU A 168 -16.37 2.48 4.25
C LEU A 168 -15.57 2.77 5.54
N SER A 169 -14.83 1.78 6.04
CA SER A 169 -13.99 1.90 7.23
C SER A 169 -12.55 2.32 6.93
N HIS A 170 -12.16 2.45 5.65
CA HIS A 170 -10.78 2.65 5.24
C HIS A 170 -10.13 3.86 5.93
N HIS A 171 -10.79 5.01 5.83
CA HIS A 171 -10.30 6.27 6.39
C HIS A 171 -10.21 6.32 7.91
N LEU A 172 -10.84 5.35 8.58
CA LEU A 172 -10.80 5.20 10.03
C LEU A 172 -9.78 4.16 10.49
N GLN A 173 -9.37 3.24 9.61
CA GLN A 173 -8.52 2.10 9.96
C GLN A 173 -7.10 2.26 9.44
N ASP A 174 -6.94 2.71 8.19
CA ASP A 174 -5.67 2.71 7.46
C ASP A 174 -5.44 4.00 6.67
N SER A 175 -5.97 5.15 7.13
CA SER A 175 -5.70 6.45 6.50
C SER A 175 -4.22 6.84 6.47
N SER A 176 -3.40 6.29 7.38
CA SER A 176 -1.96 6.53 7.43
C SER A 176 -1.16 5.87 6.31
N HIS A 177 -1.75 5.00 5.48
CA HIS A 177 -1.01 4.20 4.49
C HIS A 177 -0.31 5.02 3.38
N ILE A 178 -0.64 6.31 3.25
CA ILE A 178 0.07 7.26 2.40
C ILE A 178 0.46 8.45 3.28
N ALA A 179 1.58 8.30 4.00
CA ALA A 179 2.17 9.33 4.83
C ALA A 179 3.49 9.84 4.25
N ASP A 180 3.88 11.06 4.63
CA ASP A 180 5.13 11.68 4.21
C ASP A 180 6.28 11.32 5.17
N GLU A 181 7.50 11.28 4.64
CA GLU A 181 8.74 11.17 5.42
C GLU A 181 8.75 10.02 6.43
N VAL A 182 8.36 8.83 5.97
CA VAL A 182 8.23 7.64 6.79
C VAL A 182 9.59 6.98 7.03
N PHE A 183 9.88 6.68 8.29
CA PHE A 183 10.99 5.83 8.70
C PHE A 183 10.51 4.78 9.70
N THR A 184 10.72 3.50 9.40
CA THR A 184 10.33 2.38 10.27
C THR A 184 11.54 1.49 10.58
N LEU A 185 11.69 1.16 11.85
CA LEU A 185 12.60 0.12 12.33
C LEU A 185 11.78 -1.07 12.82
N GLY A 186 12.09 -2.27 12.30
CA GLY A 186 11.45 -3.51 12.72
C GLY A 186 12.45 -4.55 13.23
N LEU A 187 11.97 -5.34 14.20
CA LEU A 187 12.68 -6.47 14.80
C LEU A 187 11.72 -7.65 14.89
N LYS A 188 12.04 -8.74 14.21
CA LYS A 188 11.35 -10.03 14.36
C LYS A 188 12.23 -11.02 15.11
N TYR A 189 11.69 -11.66 16.14
CA TYR A 189 12.31 -12.76 16.88
C TYR A 189 11.35 -13.97 16.90
N GLY A 190 11.61 -14.96 16.04
CA GLY A 190 10.70 -16.09 15.84
C GLY A 190 9.32 -15.63 15.37
N ILE A 191 8.28 -15.83 16.19
CA ILE A 191 6.89 -15.41 15.89
C ILE A 191 6.56 -14.00 16.37
N PHE A 192 7.42 -13.39 17.18
CA PHE A 192 7.19 -12.05 17.73
C PHE A 192 7.81 -11.01 16.79
N GLY A 193 7.06 -9.95 16.51
CA GLY A 193 7.53 -8.78 15.77
C GLY A 193 7.26 -7.52 16.60
N LEU A 194 8.21 -6.57 16.53
CA LEU A 194 8.04 -5.22 17.05
C LEU A 194 8.51 -4.25 15.98
N GLU A 195 7.69 -3.23 15.70
CA GLU A 195 8.00 -2.17 14.74
C GLU A 195 7.75 -0.81 15.39
N ALA A 196 8.55 0.17 15.01
CA ALA A 196 8.40 1.55 15.43
C ALA A 196 8.61 2.47 14.23
N SER A 197 7.68 3.41 14.02
CA SER A 197 7.68 4.33 12.90
C SER A 197 7.61 5.79 13.35
N GLY A 198 8.36 6.65 12.65
CA GLY A 198 8.13 8.09 12.60
C GLY A 198 7.68 8.49 11.20
N PHE A 199 6.74 9.43 11.10
CA PHE A 199 6.17 9.91 9.84
C PHE A 199 5.50 11.28 10.05
N HIS A 200 5.26 11.99 8.95
CA HIS A 200 4.41 13.17 8.88
C HIS A 200 3.10 12.81 8.18
N GLY A 201 1.97 13.13 8.81
CA GLY A 201 0.63 12.85 8.30
C GLY A 201 -0.36 13.93 8.69
#